data_AF-A0A1B9J1V7-F1
#
_entry.id   AF-A0A1B9J1V7-F1
#
_cell.length_a   1.000
_cell.length_b   1.000
_cell.length_c   1.000
_cell.angle_alpha   90.00
_cell.angle_beta   90.00
_cell.angle_gamma   90.00
#
_symmetry.space_group_name_H-M   'P 1'
#
loop_
_entity.id
_entity.type
_entity.pdbx_description
1 polymer ?
#
loop_
_entity_poly.entity_id
_entity_poly.type
_entity_poly.pdbx_seq_one_letter_code
_entity_poly.pdbx_strand_id
1 'polypeptide(L)'
;MPGMKSFLTLALGFLYISGRTLVSAATYSNEFASCVSTVYVPSTNPASVSTANAASCANYCYITNPAYKYSAWQSTTQRCGCATNTFEASATVTGNPGGCGANYEVWITHTTFDFSYCIQSYAVDTSRALVQSSTTDFASIFSTCAAYGNIAIYPTTTSTYLYSCGFGYTPVDPTTTCGRNVNRIYFHPADATASGLSRRASAAKRRLSEQEHVKSFWCPKSMTACQLEDDPASYESDLESCGGCLHGAYSSPGHPNTTSTIGKE
;
A
#
# COMPACT_ATOMS: atom_id res chain seq x y z
N MET A 1 57.86 -43.07 36.32
CA MET A 1 58.40 -41.70 36.14
C MET A 1 58.84 -41.60 34.69
N PRO A 2 58.33 -40.74 33.80
CA PRO A 2 57.73 -39.38 33.89
C PRO A 2 56.28 -39.39 33.32
N GLY A 3 55.52 -38.33 33.07
CA GLY A 3 55.67 -36.88 33.13
C GLY A 3 54.33 -36.27 32.70
N MET A 4 53.66 -35.58 33.61
CA MET A 4 52.35 -34.96 33.40
C MET A 4 52.56 -33.62 32.68
N LYS A 5 52.06 -33.47 31.45
CA LYS A 5 52.08 -32.19 30.71
C LYS A 5 50.67 -31.59 30.72
N SER A 6 50.56 -30.51 31.49
CA SER A 6 49.41 -29.62 31.58
C SER A 6 49.27 -28.83 30.28
N PHE A 7 48.13 -28.96 29.59
CA PHE A 7 47.76 -28.11 28.45
C PHE A 7 46.72 -27.10 28.92
N LEU A 8 47.15 -25.84 28.96
CA LEU A 8 46.35 -24.66 29.24
C LEU A 8 45.67 -24.22 27.94
N THR A 9 44.39 -24.50 27.76
CA THR A 9 43.64 -24.10 26.56
C THR A 9 42.95 -22.76 26.82
N LEU A 10 43.44 -21.71 26.17
CA LEU A 10 42.91 -20.35 26.20
C LEU A 10 41.59 -20.29 25.41
N ALA A 11 40.46 -20.09 26.08
CA ALA A 11 39.17 -19.89 25.44
C ALA A 11 39.00 -18.41 25.04
N LEU A 12 39.29 -18.09 23.77
CA LEU A 12 38.90 -16.82 23.15
C LEU A 12 37.42 -16.90 22.73
N GLY A 13 36.54 -16.36 23.56
CA GLY A 13 35.13 -16.16 23.26
C GLY A 13 34.94 -15.02 22.28
N PHE A 14 34.75 -15.33 21.00
CA PHE A 14 34.23 -14.38 20.01
C PHE A 14 32.72 -14.24 20.19
N LEU A 15 32.29 -13.13 20.80
CA LEU A 15 30.89 -12.73 20.90
C LEU A 15 30.42 -12.19 19.54
N TYR A 16 29.95 -13.08 18.64
CA TYR A 16 29.28 -12.67 17.42
C TYR A 16 27.86 -12.19 17.75
N ILE A 17 27.69 -10.87 17.90
CA ILE A 17 26.38 -10.22 17.92
C ILE A 17 25.82 -10.31 16.51
N SER A 18 25.11 -11.39 16.22
CA SER A 18 24.29 -11.51 15.01
C SER A 18 23.06 -10.65 15.21
N GLY A 19 23.15 -9.38 14.80
CA GLY A 19 22.02 -8.47 14.67
C GLY A 19 21.04 -9.00 13.65
N ARG A 20 20.12 -9.87 14.08
CA ARG A 20 19.01 -10.32 13.26
C ARG A 20 18.03 -9.16 13.14
N THR A 21 18.09 -8.46 12.01
CA THR A 21 16.98 -7.62 11.57
C THR A 21 15.76 -8.51 11.40
N LEU A 22 14.79 -8.38 12.31
CA LEU A 22 13.49 -9.02 12.18
C LEU A 22 12.75 -8.34 11.03
N VAL A 23 12.97 -8.83 9.81
CA VAL A 23 12.06 -8.53 8.71
C VAL A 23 10.80 -9.32 8.99
N SER A 24 9.77 -8.65 9.51
CA SER A 24 8.45 -9.26 9.61
C SER A 24 8.00 -9.56 8.18
N ALA A 25 7.95 -10.86 7.82
CA ALA A 25 7.39 -11.27 6.56
C ALA A 25 5.89 -10.92 6.59
N ALA A 26 5.44 -10.09 5.65
CA ALA A 26 4.02 -9.84 5.50
C ALA A 26 3.33 -11.19 5.21
N THR A 27 2.46 -11.62 6.11
CA THR A 27 1.58 -12.77 5.86
C THR A 27 0.52 -12.32 4.87
N TYR A 28 0.58 -12.87 3.65
CA TYR A 28 -0.47 -12.70 2.66
C TYR A 28 -1.55 -13.76 2.90
N SER A 29 -2.81 -13.34 3.01
CA SER A 29 -3.97 -14.22 3.07
C SER A 29 -4.67 -14.27 1.71
N ASN A 30 -5.40 -15.37 1.48
CA ASN A 30 -6.39 -15.41 0.41
C ASN A 30 -7.73 -14.98 0.98
N GLU A 31 -8.48 -14.19 0.22
CA GLU A 31 -9.70 -13.56 0.74
C GLU A 31 -10.87 -13.69 -0.21
N PHE A 32 -12.06 -13.81 0.36
CA PHE A 32 -13.29 -13.80 -0.41
C PHE A 32 -13.45 -12.47 -1.16
N ALA A 33 -13.70 -12.55 -2.46
CA ALA A 33 -14.01 -11.41 -3.31
C ALA A 33 -15.53 -11.29 -3.54
N SER A 34 -16.15 -12.35 -4.06
CA SER A 34 -17.58 -12.36 -4.36
C SER A 34 -18.08 -13.75 -4.76
N CYS A 35 -19.39 -13.97 -4.64
CA CYS A 35 -20.06 -14.95 -5.49
C CYS A 35 -20.29 -14.36 -6.89
N VAL A 36 -20.03 -15.12 -7.94
CA VAL A 36 -20.24 -14.72 -9.34
C VAL A 36 -20.94 -15.82 -10.12
N SER A 37 -21.81 -15.45 -11.04
CA SER A 37 -22.55 -16.40 -11.87
C SER A 37 -21.62 -17.32 -12.67
N THR A 38 -22.15 -18.46 -13.10
CA THR A 38 -21.41 -19.44 -13.91
C THR A 38 -21.08 -18.95 -15.33
N VAL A 39 -21.57 -17.78 -15.73
CA VAL A 39 -21.20 -17.10 -16.99
C VAL A 39 -19.76 -16.57 -16.90
N TYR A 40 -19.25 -16.31 -15.71
CA TYR A 40 -17.83 -15.98 -15.52
C TYR A 40 -16.97 -17.19 -15.87
N VAL A 41 -16.07 -17.00 -16.84
CA VAL A 41 -15.09 -18.00 -17.25
C VAL A 41 -13.70 -17.52 -16.82
N PRO A 42 -13.04 -18.20 -15.86
CA PRO A 42 -11.65 -17.93 -15.52
C PRO A 42 -10.76 -18.05 -16.77
N SER A 43 -9.97 -17.03 -17.10
CA SER A 43 -9.23 -16.93 -18.37
C SER A 43 -8.14 -17.97 -18.59
N THR A 44 -7.77 -18.74 -17.56
CA THR A 44 -6.64 -19.66 -17.67
C THR A 44 -7.03 -21.11 -17.42
N ASN A 45 -6.62 -21.94 -18.37
CA ASN A 45 -6.81 -23.37 -18.44
C ASN A 45 -5.53 -24.10 -17.96
N PRO A 46 -5.33 -24.33 -16.66
CA PRO A 46 -5.04 -25.67 -16.23
C PRO A 46 -6.38 -26.39 -16.03
N ALA A 47 -6.44 -27.67 -16.40
CA ALA A 47 -7.60 -28.52 -16.15
C ALA A 47 -8.12 -28.29 -14.73
N SER A 48 -9.42 -28.03 -14.60
CA SER A 48 -10.07 -27.76 -13.31
C SER A 48 -9.62 -28.81 -12.28
N VAL A 49 -8.84 -28.42 -11.29
CA VAL A 49 -8.46 -29.34 -10.21
C VAL A 49 -9.62 -29.42 -9.22
N SER A 50 -9.83 -30.59 -8.64
CA SER A 50 -10.80 -30.74 -7.56
C SER A 50 -10.16 -30.26 -6.25
N THR A 51 -10.78 -29.30 -5.56
CA THR A 51 -10.33 -28.84 -4.23
C THR A 51 -11.47 -28.89 -3.23
N ALA A 52 -11.13 -29.12 -1.97
CA ALA A 52 -12.11 -29.29 -0.90
C ALA A 52 -12.97 -28.04 -0.62
N ASN A 53 -12.38 -26.84 -0.78
CA ASN A 53 -13.04 -25.56 -0.54
C ASN A 53 -12.38 -24.43 -1.35
N ALA A 54 -13.00 -23.25 -1.31
CA ALA A 54 -12.54 -22.07 -2.05
C ALA A 54 -11.19 -21.53 -1.57
N ALA A 55 -10.92 -21.52 -0.26
CA ALA A 55 -9.60 -21.14 0.28
C ALA A 55 -8.47 -22.05 -0.22
N SER A 56 -8.72 -23.36 -0.30
CA SER A 56 -7.78 -24.33 -0.86
C SER A 56 -7.54 -24.10 -2.36
N CYS A 57 -8.59 -23.71 -3.09
CA CYS A 57 -8.50 -23.32 -4.50
C CYS A 57 -7.62 -22.06 -4.67
N ALA A 58 -7.83 -21.04 -3.84
CA ALA A 58 -7.04 -19.81 -3.85
C ALA A 58 -5.56 -20.07 -3.58
N ASN A 59 -5.26 -20.88 -2.55
CA ASN A 59 -3.90 -21.28 -2.22
C ASN A 59 -3.24 -22.09 -3.35
N TYR A 60 -3.98 -23.03 -3.96
CA TYR A 60 -3.50 -23.78 -5.11
C TYR A 60 -3.14 -22.85 -6.27
N CYS A 61 -4.00 -21.90 -6.61
CA CYS A 61 -3.73 -20.95 -7.69
C CYS A 61 -2.49 -20.10 -7.40
N TYR A 62 -2.35 -19.57 -6.18
CA TYR A 62 -1.18 -18.79 -5.80
C TYR A 62 0.14 -19.58 -5.93
N ILE A 63 0.18 -20.80 -5.38
CA ILE A 63 1.37 -21.67 -5.44
C ILE A 63 1.70 -22.08 -6.87
N THR A 64 0.68 -22.36 -7.68
CA THR A 64 0.85 -22.78 -9.08
C THR A 64 1.44 -21.67 -9.93
N ASN A 65 0.90 -20.44 -9.79
CA ASN A 65 1.45 -19.27 -10.44
C ASN A 65 1.02 -18.00 -9.66
N PRO A 66 1.97 -17.26 -9.06
CA PRO A 66 1.68 -16.01 -8.36
C PRO A 66 1.05 -14.91 -9.24
N ALA A 67 1.12 -15.04 -10.57
CA ALA A 67 0.42 -14.14 -11.50
C ALA A 67 -1.12 -14.32 -11.47
N TYR A 68 -1.63 -15.47 -11.01
CA TYR A 68 -3.06 -15.67 -10.80
C TYR A 68 -3.52 -14.79 -9.65
N LYS A 69 -4.31 -13.77 -9.96
CA LYS A 69 -4.91 -12.84 -8.98
C LYS A 69 -6.19 -13.39 -8.36
N TYR A 70 -6.87 -14.27 -9.09
CA TYR A 70 -8.18 -14.78 -8.74
C TYR A 70 -8.21 -16.31 -8.78
N SER A 71 -9.04 -16.87 -7.92
CA SER A 71 -9.49 -18.25 -8.01
C SER A 71 -11.01 -18.31 -7.98
N ALA A 72 -11.60 -19.21 -8.76
CA ALA A 72 -13.04 -19.46 -8.80
C ALA A 72 -13.30 -20.91 -8.42
N TRP A 73 -14.01 -21.13 -7.32
CA TRP A 73 -14.35 -22.46 -6.82
C TRP A 73 -15.86 -22.69 -6.86
N GLN A 74 -16.31 -23.85 -7.30
CA GLN A 74 -17.72 -24.21 -7.31
C GLN A 74 -17.97 -25.37 -6.35
N SER A 75 -18.86 -25.18 -5.37
CA SER A 75 -19.11 -26.17 -4.33
C SER A 75 -19.76 -27.47 -4.85
N THR A 76 -20.64 -27.34 -5.84
CA THR A 76 -21.40 -28.47 -6.41
C THR A 76 -20.55 -29.48 -7.16
N THR A 77 -19.49 -29.01 -7.83
CA THR A 77 -18.58 -29.84 -8.62
C THR A 77 -17.20 -29.96 -8.00
N GLN A 78 -16.94 -29.22 -6.91
CA GLN A 78 -15.63 -29.04 -6.27
C GLN A 78 -14.53 -28.56 -7.23
N ARG A 79 -14.92 -27.96 -8.37
CA ARG A 79 -13.98 -27.51 -9.39
C ARG A 79 -13.37 -26.18 -9.02
N CYS A 80 -12.05 -26.11 -9.15
CA CYS A 80 -11.24 -24.92 -8.99
C CYS A 80 -10.72 -24.45 -10.36
N GLY A 81 -10.84 -23.15 -10.63
CA GLY A 81 -10.22 -22.47 -11.76
C GLY A 81 -9.37 -21.29 -11.29
N CYS A 82 -8.23 -21.09 -11.92
CA CYS A 82 -7.35 -19.95 -11.67
C CYS A 82 -7.53 -18.89 -12.76
N ALA A 83 -7.37 -17.62 -12.43
CA ALA A 83 -7.52 -16.52 -13.38
C ALA A 83 -6.56 -15.37 -13.12
N THR A 84 -6.08 -14.78 -14.21
CA THR A 84 -5.40 -13.47 -14.21
C THR A 84 -6.38 -12.33 -14.52
N ASN A 85 -7.51 -12.63 -15.17
CA ASN A 85 -8.56 -11.67 -15.51
C ASN A 85 -9.50 -11.42 -14.33
N THR A 86 -9.96 -10.18 -14.21
CA THR A 86 -11.05 -9.82 -13.29
C THR A 86 -12.35 -10.50 -13.70
N PHE A 87 -13.23 -10.69 -12.72
CA PHE A 87 -14.66 -10.94 -12.98
C PHE A 87 -15.36 -9.59 -13.21
N GLU A 88 -16.54 -9.63 -13.82
CA GLU A 88 -17.34 -8.42 -14.03
C GLU A 88 -18.21 -8.13 -12.81
N ALA A 89 -18.38 -6.85 -12.46
CA ALA A 89 -19.28 -6.47 -11.39
C ALA A 89 -20.73 -6.93 -11.69
N SER A 90 -21.12 -6.90 -12.97
CA SER A 90 -22.43 -7.37 -13.47
C SER A 90 -22.63 -8.88 -13.32
N ALA A 91 -21.58 -9.68 -13.16
CA ALA A 91 -21.66 -11.12 -12.92
C ALA A 91 -21.84 -11.46 -11.43
N THR A 92 -21.74 -10.47 -10.55
CA THR A 92 -21.94 -10.64 -9.11
C THR A 92 -23.37 -11.11 -8.83
N VAL A 93 -23.46 -12.17 -8.01
CA VAL A 93 -24.71 -12.75 -7.50
C VAL A 93 -24.70 -12.74 -5.97
N THR A 94 -25.86 -12.95 -5.39
CA THR A 94 -26.04 -13.01 -3.94
C THR A 94 -25.40 -14.28 -3.36
N GLY A 95 -24.65 -14.15 -2.27
CA GLY A 95 -24.07 -15.26 -1.52
C GLY A 95 -22.92 -14.82 -0.63
N ASN A 96 -22.42 -15.73 0.21
CA ASN A 96 -21.39 -15.47 1.21
C ASN A 96 -20.22 -16.45 1.07
N PRO A 97 -19.09 -16.23 1.75
CA PRO A 97 -18.01 -17.21 1.83
C PRO A 97 -18.55 -18.59 2.27
N GLY A 98 -18.18 -19.64 1.54
CA GLY A 98 -18.68 -21.01 1.73
C GLY A 98 -20.12 -21.26 1.27
N GLY A 99 -20.80 -20.28 0.66
CA GLY A 99 -22.24 -20.29 0.43
C GLY A 99 -22.71 -19.63 -0.86
N CYS A 100 -22.04 -19.87 -1.99
CA CYS A 100 -22.45 -19.33 -3.31
C CYS A 100 -23.44 -20.22 -4.08
N GLY A 101 -23.90 -21.35 -3.50
CA GLY A 101 -24.78 -22.30 -4.18
C GLY A 101 -24.12 -22.92 -5.41
N ALA A 102 -24.81 -22.94 -6.55
CA ALA A 102 -24.28 -23.44 -7.82
C ALA A 102 -23.35 -22.44 -8.55
N ASN A 103 -23.14 -21.25 -8.00
CA ASN A 103 -22.29 -20.22 -8.59
C ASN A 103 -20.83 -20.38 -8.17
N TYR A 104 -19.93 -19.62 -8.80
CA TYR A 104 -18.53 -19.59 -8.39
C TYR A 104 -18.34 -18.71 -7.16
N GLU A 105 -17.58 -19.22 -6.21
CA GLU A 105 -17.01 -18.48 -5.10
C GLU A 105 -15.62 -17.98 -5.51
N VAL A 106 -15.51 -16.67 -5.74
CA VAL A 106 -14.28 -16.03 -6.20
C VAL A 106 -13.50 -15.49 -5.03
N TRP A 107 -12.22 -15.82 -4.99
CA TRP A 107 -11.27 -15.36 -3.98
C TRP A 107 -10.10 -14.64 -4.63
N ILE A 108 -9.55 -13.65 -3.93
CA ILE A 108 -8.25 -13.07 -4.21
C ILE A 108 -7.20 -14.03 -3.67
N THR A 109 -6.25 -14.40 -4.52
CA THR A 109 -5.24 -15.43 -4.18
C THR A 109 -4.22 -14.93 -3.16
N HIS A 110 -3.97 -13.62 -3.13
CA HIS A 110 -3.06 -12.98 -2.20
C HIS A 110 -3.45 -11.52 -1.96
N THR A 111 -3.59 -11.13 -0.70
CA THR A 111 -3.76 -9.75 -0.26
C THR A 111 -3.28 -9.62 1.17
N THR A 112 -3.07 -8.39 1.63
CA THR A 112 -2.75 -8.06 3.03
C THR A 112 -3.98 -7.60 3.80
N PHE A 113 -5.13 -7.55 3.13
CA PHE A 113 -6.41 -7.23 3.74
C PHE A 113 -7.14 -8.51 4.12
N ASP A 114 -7.99 -8.45 5.13
CA ASP A 114 -8.89 -9.52 5.53
C ASP A 114 -10.33 -9.14 5.19
N PHE A 115 -11.09 -10.05 4.60
CA PHE A 115 -12.52 -9.85 4.41
C PHE A 115 -13.24 -9.85 5.77
N SER A 116 -14.10 -8.86 6.00
CA SER A 116 -14.81 -8.72 7.26
C SER A 116 -16.29 -9.10 7.11
N TYR A 117 -17.05 -8.33 6.34
CA TYR A 117 -18.49 -8.53 6.16
C TYR A 117 -19.01 -7.73 4.97
N CYS A 118 -20.30 -7.94 4.66
CA CYS A 118 -21.03 -7.15 3.69
C CYS A 118 -21.98 -6.16 4.37
N ILE A 119 -22.31 -5.06 3.69
CA ILE A 119 -23.14 -4.01 4.28
C ILE A 119 -23.84 -3.16 3.22
N GLN A 120 -25.07 -2.71 3.48
CA GLN A 120 -25.80 -1.87 2.53
C GLN A 120 -25.25 -0.44 2.51
N SER A 121 -25.03 0.12 3.69
CA SER A 121 -24.63 1.51 3.88
C SER A 121 -23.63 1.62 5.04
N TYR A 122 -22.67 2.53 4.90
CA TYR A 122 -21.67 2.80 5.92
C TYR A 122 -21.43 4.30 6.01
N ALA A 123 -21.13 4.78 7.21
CA ALA A 123 -20.61 6.12 7.42
C ALA A 123 -19.09 6.08 7.40
N VAL A 124 -18.49 7.13 6.86
CA VAL A 124 -17.04 7.29 6.79
C VAL A 124 -16.64 8.45 7.69
N ASP A 125 -15.56 8.25 8.45
CA ASP A 125 -14.88 9.36 9.09
C ASP A 125 -14.17 10.23 8.03
N THR A 126 -14.80 11.37 7.68
CA THR A 126 -14.27 12.33 6.70
C THR A 126 -13.17 13.22 7.26
N SER A 127 -12.83 13.11 8.55
CA SER A 127 -11.73 13.88 9.16
C SER A 127 -10.34 13.44 8.67
N ARG A 128 -10.24 12.29 8.00
CA ARG A 128 -9.00 11.74 7.44
C ARG A 128 -9.08 11.65 5.93
N ALA A 129 -7.90 11.62 5.29
CA ALA A 129 -7.79 11.45 3.85
C ALA A 129 -8.52 10.17 3.41
N LEU A 130 -9.44 10.35 2.46
CA LEU A 130 -10.29 9.32 1.88
C LEU A 130 -10.01 9.26 0.39
N VAL A 131 -9.87 8.06 -0.17
CA VAL A 131 -9.87 7.87 -1.62
C VAL A 131 -11.20 7.26 -1.99
N GLN A 132 -11.92 7.90 -2.91
CA GLN A 132 -13.11 7.35 -3.56
C GLN A 132 -12.88 7.34 -5.06
N SER A 133 -13.10 6.20 -5.70
CA SER A 133 -12.93 6.08 -7.14
C SER A 133 -13.70 4.87 -7.67
N SER A 134 -13.48 4.56 -8.94
CA SER A 134 -14.03 3.39 -9.61
C SER A 134 -12.98 2.68 -10.45
N THR A 135 -13.16 1.38 -10.64
CA THR A 135 -12.30 0.54 -11.49
C THR A 135 -13.10 -0.62 -12.05
N THR A 136 -12.60 -1.24 -13.11
CA THR A 136 -13.13 -2.51 -13.64
C THR A 136 -12.36 -3.72 -13.13
N ASP A 137 -11.20 -3.54 -12.49
CA ASP A 137 -10.37 -4.63 -11.95
C ASP A 137 -10.46 -4.67 -10.41
N PHE A 138 -11.16 -5.68 -9.88
CA PHE A 138 -11.41 -5.79 -8.44
C PHE A 138 -10.12 -5.85 -7.60
N ALA A 139 -9.12 -6.60 -8.04
CA ALA A 139 -7.84 -6.77 -7.37
C ALA A 139 -7.01 -5.48 -7.34
N SER A 140 -7.16 -4.61 -8.35
CA SER A 140 -6.45 -3.32 -8.40
C SER A 140 -6.78 -2.40 -7.21
N ILE A 141 -7.97 -2.57 -6.63
CA ILE A 141 -8.44 -1.81 -5.47
C ILE A 141 -7.52 -2.02 -4.26
N PHE A 142 -7.12 -3.27 -3.98
CA PHE A 142 -6.24 -3.59 -2.85
C PHE A 142 -4.89 -2.90 -2.98
N SER A 143 -4.33 -2.83 -4.18
CA SER A 143 -3.06 -2.13 -4.43
C SER A 143 -3.19 -0.62 -4.23
N THR A 144 -4.31 -0.04 -4.66
CA THR A 144 -4.59 1.40 -4.50
C THR A 144 -4.84 1.75 -3.04
N CYS A 145 -5.55 0.87 -2.33
CA CYS A 145 -5.92 1.07 -0.94
C CYS A 145 -4.88 0.55 0.07
N ALA A 146 -3.74 -0.03 -0.36
CA ALA A 146 -2.72 -0.64 0.52
C ALA A 146 -2.20 0.29 1.64
N ALA A 147 -2.43 1.58 1.48
CA ALA A 147 -2.12 2.64 2.41
C ALA A 147 -3.08 2.79 3.60
N TYR A 148 -4.28 2.21 3.52
CA TYR A 148 -5.43 2.51 4.36
C TYR A 148 -5.82 1.33 5.24
N GLY A 149 -6.47 1.60 6.37
CA GLY A 149 -6.87 0.58 7.32
C GLY A 149 -8.10 -0.22 6.88
N ASN A 150 -8.91 0.31 5.98
CA ASN A 150 -10.15 -0.34 5.53
C ASN A 150 -10.43 -0.02 4.05
N ILE A 151 -11.14 -0.94 3.40
CA ILE A 151 -11.69 -0.79 2.04
C ILE A 151 -13.17 -1.10 2.07
N ALA A 152 -13.98 -0.29 1.40
CA ALA A 152 -15.35 -0.63 1.03
C ALA A 152 -15.43 -0.77 -0.49
N ILE A 153 -15.87 -1.93 -1.00
CA ILE A 153 -16.03 -2.20 -2.44
C ILE A 153 -17.49 -2.46 -2.78
N TYR A 154 -18.02 -1.72 -3.74
CA TYR A 154 -19.42 -1.76 -4.18
C TYR A 154 -19.50 -2.16 -5.66
N PRO A 155 -19.85 -3.42 -5.97
CA PRO A 155 -20.08 -3.85 -7.35
C PRO A 155 -21.39 -3.28 -7.88
N THR A 156 -21.29 -2.55 -9.00
CA THR A 156 -22.43 -1.94 -9.67
C THR A 156 -23.07 -2.88 -10.69
N THR A 157 -24.17 -2.44 -11.29
CA THR A 157 -24.81 -3.10 -12.43
C THR A 157 -24.06 -2.90 -13.76
N THR A 158 -23.16 -1.92 -13.87
CA THR A 158 -22.50 -1.50 -15.13
C THR A 158 -21.09 -2.06 -15.30
N SER A 159 -20.80 -3.23 -14.72
CA SER A 159 -19.47 -3.87 -14.75
C SER A 159 -18.34 -3.03 -14.14
N THR A 160 -18.66 -2.04 -13.31
CA THR A 160 -17.68 -1.24 -12.55
C THR A 160 -17.78 -1.50 -11.06
N TYR A 161 -16.65 -1.39 -10.36
CA TYR A 161 -16.56 -1.41 -8.91
C TYR A 161 -16.31 0.00 -8.42
N LEU A 162 -17.24 0.53 -7.62
CA LEU A 162 -16.97 1.73 -6.84
C LEU A 162 -16.24 1.31 -5.57
N TYR A 163 -15.26 2.09 -5.14
CA TYR A 163 -14.56 1.78 -3.90
C TYR A 163 -14.19 3.01 -3.12
N SER A 164 -13.98 2.79 -1.83
CA SER A 164 -13.53 3.76 -0.85
C SER A 164 -12.38 3.14 -0.05
N CYS A 165 -11.31 3.90 0.22
CA CYS A 165 -10.22 3.50 1.10
C CYS A 165 -10.10 4.49 2.27
N GLY A 166 -10.21 4.02 3.53
CA GLY A 166 -10.23 4.88 4.72
C GLY A 166 -9.69 4.22 5.98
N PHE A 167 -9.79 4.89 7.12
CA PHE A 167 -9.29 4.39 8.42
C PHE A 167 -10.38 3.97 9.40
N GLY A 168 -11.65 4.26 9.10
CA GLY A 168 -12.77 3.88 9.92
C GLY A 168 -14.05 3.87 9.10
N TYR A 169 -14.78 2.77 9.18
CA TYR A 169 -16.13 2.64 8.67
C TYR A 169 -17.04 2.28 9.83
N THR A 170 -18.11 3.04 9.97
CA THR A 170 -19.17 2.74 10.95
C THR A 170 -20.35 2.16 10.18
N PRO A 171 -20.71 0.90 10.44
CA PRO A 171 -21.93 0.30 9.90
C PRO A 171 -23.16 1.17 10.20
N VAL A 172 -23.97 1.45 9.18
CA VAL A 172 -25.27 2.10 9.37
C VAL A 172 -26.38 1.05 9.23
N ASP A 173 -26.36 0.29 8.13
CA ASP A 173 -27.35 -0.78 7.87
C ASP A 173 -26.65 -2.12 7.54
N PRO A 174 -26.22 -2.90 8.57
CA PRO A 174 -25.54 -4.17 8.36
C PRO A 174 -26.43 -5.16 7.60
N THR A 175 -25.89 -5.75 6.53
CA THR A 175 -26.51 -6.87 5.82
C THR A 175 -25.57 -8.06 5.89
N THR A 176 -26.05 -9.24 6.21
CA THR A 176 -25.14 -10.40 6.35
C THR A 176 -24.81 -11.05 5.02
N THR A 177 -25.49 -10.69 3.93
CA THR A 177 -25.37 -11.37 2.64
C THR A 177 -24.75 -10.45 1.59
N CYS A 178 -23.62 -10.87 1.04
CA CYS A 178 -23.00 -10.16 -0.07
C CYS A 178 -23.81 -10.34 -1.35
N GLY A 179 -23.73 -9.35 -2.22
CA GLY A 179 -24.40 -9.39 -3.50
C GLY A 179 -23.99 -8.22 -4.36
N ARG A 180 -24.80 -7.98 -5.40
CA ARG A 180 -24.70 -6.76 -6.21
C ARG A 180 -25.25 -5.60 -5.41
N ASN A 181 -24.70 -4.40 -5.59
CA ASN A 181 -25.15 -3.20 -4.90
C ASN A 181 -25.08 -3.30 -3.36
N VAL A 182 -24.16 -4.13 -2.85
CA VAL A 182 -23.85 -4.31 -1.43
C VAL A 182 -22.35 -4.12 -1.27
N ASN A 183 -21.95 -3.31 -0.28
CA ASN A 183 -20.55 -3.05 0.01
C ASN A 183 -19.91 -4.29 0.63
N ARG A 184 -18.68 -4.57 0.24
CA ARG A 184 -17.79 -5.54 0.90
C ARG A 184 -16.76 -4.76 1.68
N ILE A 185 -16.67 -5.05 2.98
CA ILE A 185 -15.73 -4.39 3.87
C ILE A 185 -14.53 -5.30 4.07
N TYR A 186 -13.35 -4.73 3.82
CA TYR A 186 -12.07 -5.35 4.11
C TYR A 186 -11.32 -4.50 5.13
N PHE A 187 -10.63 -5.16 6.04
CA PHE A 187 -9.78 -4.54 7.05
C PHE A 187 -8.31 -4.84 6.75
N HIS A 188 -7.44 -3.89 7.02
CA HIS A 188 -6.00 -4.07 6.93
C HIS A 188 -5.42 -4.07 8.34
N PRO A 189 -4.74 -5.15 8.78
CA PRO A 189 -4.08 -5.17 10.07
C PRO A 189 -3.12 -3.99 10.22
N ALA A 190 -3.10 -3.41 11.41
CA ALA A 190 -2.27 -2.23 11.72
C ALA A 190 -0.78 -2.50 11.42
N ASP A 191 -0.32 -3.73 11.66
CA ASP A 191 1.04 -4.19 11.43
C ASP A 191 1.44 -4.15 9.95
N ALA A 192 0.49 -4.46 9.05
CA ALA A 192 0.72 -4.35 7.62
C ALA A 192 0.69 -2.87 7.15
N THR A 193 -0.08 -2.02 7.83
CA THR A 193 -0.25 -0.58 7.51
C THR A 193 0.99 0.25 7.84
N ALA A 194 1.77 -0.15 8.85
CA ALA A 194 2.96 0.58 9.32
C ALA A 194 4.01 0.80 8.21
N SER A 195 4.13 -0.14 7.27
CA SER A 195 5.04 -0.04 6.13
C SER A 195 4.68 1.08 5.14
N GLY A 196 3.37 1.27 4.89
CA GLY A 196 2.85 2.29 3.98
C GLY A 196 2.95 3.70 4.55
N LEU A 197 2.72 3.85 5.86
CA LEU A 197 2.88 5.12 6.57
C LEU A 197 4.36 5.57 6.59
N SER A 198 5.27 4.64 6.85
CA SER A 198 6.70 4.88 6.76
C SER A 198 7.13 5.27 5.33
N ARG A 199 6.64 4.58 4.30
CA ARG A 199 6.89 4.96 2.90
C ARG A 199 6.34 6.33 2.54
N ARG A 200 5.13 6.69 2.97
CA ARG A 200 4.55 8.03 2.76
C ARG A 200 5.31 9.12 3.50
N ALA A 201 5.70 8.86 4.75
CA ALA A 201 6.54 9.77 5.52
C ALA A 201 7.91 9.96 4.85
N SER A 202 8.49 8.88 4.32
CA SER A 202 9.77 8.92 3.58
C SER A 202 9.64 9.71 2.28
N ALA A 203 8.57 9.51 1.51
CA ALA A 203 8.32 10.24 0.28
C ALA A 203 8.01 11.72 0.53
N ALA A 204 7.24 12.03 1.58
CA ALA A 204 6.98 13.41 2.01
C ALA A 204 8.28 14.09 2.47
N LYS A 205 9.11 13.39 3.26
CA LYS A 205 10.43 13.87 3.67
C LYS A 205 11.36 14.07 2.47
N ARG A 206 11.32 13.19 1.46
CA ARG A 206 12.10 13.34 0.23
C ARG A 206 11.67 14.55 -0.58
N ARG A 207 10.35 14.78 -0.69
CA ARG A 207 9.81 15.99 -1.35
C ARG A 207 10.21 17.26 -0.60
N LEU A 208 10.18 17.25 0.73
CA LEU A 208 10.64 18.37 1.54
C LEU A 208 12.15 18.58 1.38
N SER A 209 12.98 17.54 1.39
CA SER A 209 14.42 17.67 1.15
C SER A 209 14.72 18.14 -0.26
N GLU A 210 13.97 17.68 -1.28
CA GLU A 210 14.11 18.17 -2.66
C GLU A 210 13.73 19.65 -2.74
N GLN A 211 12.68 20.10 -2.04
CA GLN A 211 12.34 21.53 -1.94
C GLN A 211 13.38 22.35 -1.19
N GLU A 212 13.99 21.81 -0.12
CA GLU A 212 15.11 22.45 0.57
C GLU A 212 16.37 22.51 -0.31
N HIS A 213 16.64 21.47 -1.10
CA HIS A 213 17.73 21.44 -2.08
C HIS A 213 17.51 22.41 -3.23
N VAL A 214 16.28 22.56 -3.70
CA VAL A 214 15.92 23.57 -4.71
C VAL A 214 15.91 24.97 -4.11
N LYS A 215 15.58 25.17 -2.83
CA LYS A 215 15.76 26.49 -2.18
C LYS A 215 17.21 26.83 -1.85
N SER A 216 18.07 25.82 -1.74
CA SER A 216 19.53 25.98 -1.62
C SER A 216 20.21 25.90 -2.98
N PHE A 217 19.66 26.61 -3.97
CA PHE A 217 20.36 26.91 -5.22
C PHE A 217 21.75 27.47 -4.91
N TRP A 218 22.72 26.56 -4.99
CA TRP A 218 24.03 26.66 -5.64
C TRP A 218 25.09 27.61 -5.11
N CYS A 219 24.96 28.10 -3.88
CA CYS A 219 26.11 28.73 -3.22
C CYS A 219 26.83 27.77 -2.26
N PRO A 220 28.19 27.67 -2.33
CA PRO A 220 28.98 26.93 -1.36
C PRO A 220 28.63 27.33 0.08
N LYS A 221 28.84 26.41 1.03
CA LYS A 221 28.56 26.64 2.45
C LYS A 221 29.21 27.96 2.89
N SER A 222 28.39 28.94 3.32
CA SER A 222 28.71 30.34 3.70
C SER A 222 28.57 31.44 2.62
N MET A 223 27.92 31.17 1.49
CA MET A 223 27.67 32.16 0.45
C MET A 223 26.17 32.29 0.16
N THR A 224 25.71 33.50 -0.18
CA THR A 224 24.31 33.82 -0.49
C THR A 224 24.25 34.46 -1.88
N ALA A 225 23.40 33.95 -2.76
CA ALA A 225 23.16 34.50 -4.09
C ALA A 225 22.52 35.90 -3.99
N CYS A 226 22.84 36.78 -4.93
CA CYS A 226 22.26 38.12 -4.99
C CYS A 226 20.90 38.12 -5.67
N GLN A 227 19.97 38.87 -5.09
CA GLN A 227 18.63 39.09 -5.59
C GLN A 227 18.67 40.19 -6.66
N LEU A 228 17.98 39.99 -7.78
CA LEU A 228 17.91 40.98 -8.86
C LEU A 228 16.95 42.12 -8.48
N GLU A 229 17.29 43.36 -8.87
CA GLU A 229 16.52 44.56 -8.50
C GLU A 229 15.09 44.56 -9.06
N ASP A 230 14.88 43.91 -10.21
CA ASP A 230 13.61 43.97 -10.96
C ASP A 230 12.61 42.87 -10.58
N ASP A 231 13.02 41.83 -9.85
CA ASP A 231 12.12 40.75 -9.43
C ASP A 231 12.54 40.15 -8.08
N PRO A 232 11.74 40.34 -7.00
CA PRO A 232 12.06 39.81 -5.69
C PRO A 232 12.05 38.26 -5.62
N ALA A 233 11.54 37.58 -6.64
CA ALA A 233 11.59 36.13 -6.76
C ALA A 233 12.76 35.62 -7.65
N SER A 234 13.55 36.53 -8.25
CA SER A 234 14.62 36.17 -9.18
C SER A 234 16.01 36.38 -8.56
N TYR A 235 16.85 35.35 -8.68
CA TYR A 235 18.25 35.36 -8.25
C TYR A 235 19.11 35.00 -9.46
N GLU A 236 20.31 35.56 -9.54
CA GLU A 236 21.26 35.15 -10.58
C GLU A 236 21.67 33.69 -10.36
N SER A 237 21.48 32.86 -11.38
CA SER A 237 21.67 31.40 -11.30
C SER A 237 23.08 30.94 -11.68
N ASP A 238 24.02 31.87 -11.89
CA ASP A 238 25.38 31.53 -12.30
C ASP A 238 26.29 31.24 -11.10
N LEU A 239 27.19 30.27 -11.26
CA LEU A 239 28.11 29.82 -10.20
C LEU A 239 29.09 30.93 -9.76
N GLU A 240 29.28 31.95 -10.59
CA GLU A 240 30.08 33.14 -10.26
C GLU A 240 29.33 34.16 -9.39
N SER A 241 27.99 34.11 -9.33
CA SER A 241 27.16 35.03 -8.52
C SER A 241 27.09 34.64 -7.04
N CYS A 242 27.73 33.53 -6.66
CA CYS A 242 27.85 33.08 -5.28
C CYS A 242 28.99 33.75 -4.50
N GLY A 243 29.51 34.89 -4.95
CA GLY A 243 30.59 35.64 -4.28
C GLY A 243 30.19 36.34 -2.97
N GLY A 244 28.93 36.28 -2.56
CA GLY A 244 28.39 37.04 -1.44
C GLY A 244 28.15 38.50 -1.82
N CYS A 245 26.92 38.97 -1.70
CA CYS A 245 26.61 40.37 -1.99
C CYS A 245 27.40 41.28 -1.07
N LEU A 246 28.25 42.15 -1.65
CA LEU A 246 29.14 43.07 -0.92
C LEU A 246 28.38 43.95 0.11
N HIS A 247 27.07 44.10 -0.07
CA HIS A 247 26.19 44.92 0.78
C HIS A 247 25.06 44.14 1.49
N GLY A 248 25.11 42.80 1.52
CA GLY A 248 24.05 41.95 2.09
C GLY A 248 22.86 41.73 1.14
N ALA A 249 21.90 40.90 1.56
CA ALA A 249 20.68 40.67 0.79
C ALA A 249 19.86 41.97 0.67
N TYR A 250 19.51 42.37 -0.55
CA TYR A 250 18.71 43.55 -0.80
C TYR A 250 17.34 43.37 -0.15
N SER A 251 17.05 44.16 0.89
CA SER A 251 15.70 44.19 1.48
C SER A 251 14.92 45.33 0.82
N SER A 252 13.64 45.07 0.49
CA SER A 252 12.78 46.05 -0.17
C SER A 252 12.84 47.44 0.48
N PRO A 253 12.62 48.53 -0.30
CA PRO A 253 12.71 49.90 0.18
C PRO A 253 11.87 50.09 1.46
N GLY A 254 12.54 50.39 2.59
CA GLY A 254 11.91 50.57 3.89
C GLY A 254 12.39 49.62 4.99
N HIS A 255 13.19 48.61 4.66
CA HIS A 255 13.88 47.77 5.65
C HIS A 255 15.37 48.11 5.73
N PRO A 256 15.94 48.36 6.91
CA PRO A 256 17.39 48.59 7.04
C PRO A 256 18.13 47.30 6.68
N ASN A 257 19.17 47.41 5.84
CA ASN A 257 20.06 46.30 5.50
C ASN A 257 20.55 45.63 6.79
N THR A 258 20.14 44.37 6.99
CA THR A 258 20.60 43.57 8.12
C THR A 258 21.95 42.95 7.75
N THR A 259 23.03 43.57 8.20
CA THR A 259 24.33 42.90 8.29
C THR A 259 24.23 41.78 9.32
N SER A 260 24.04 40.55 8.86
CA SER A 260 24.19 39.38 9.71
C SER A 260 25.67 39.17 10.00
N THR A 261 26.12 39.49 11.21
CA THR A 261 27.41 39.01 11.72
C THR A 261 27.30 37.53 11.98
N ILE A 262 27.89 36.70 11.11
CA ILE A 262 28.07 35.27 11.34
C ILE A 262 29.53 35.03 11.71
N GLY A 263 29.76 34.56 12.94
CA GLY A 263 31.05 34.01 13.38
C GLY A 263 31.81 34.88 14.38
N LYS A 264 31.46 34.78 15.67
CA LYS A 264 32.49 34.70 16.72
C LYS A 264 32.39 33.30 17.32
N GLU A 265 33.55 32.65 17.37
CA GLU A 265 33.79 31.41 18.12
C GLU A 265 33.42 31.57 19.60
#